data_AF-A0A496WUK4-F1
#
_entry.id   AF-A0A496WUK4-F1
#
_cell.length_a   1.000
_cell.length_b   1.000
_cell.length_c   1.000
_cell.angle_alpha   90.00
_cell.angle_beta   90.00
_cell.angle_gamma   90.00
#
_symmetry.space_group_name_H-M   'P 1'
#
loop_
_entity.id
_entity.type
_entity.pdbx_description
1 polymer ?
#
loop_
_entity_poly.entity_id
_entity_poly.type
_entity_poly.pdbx_seq_one_letter_code
_entity_poly.pdbx_strand_id
1 'polypeptide(L)'
;MNHWHFAHASRQVFLETQKNCEFSFFVAVRMMARQTIGEQIEIALPAYKGEVSEYLANYQQHYNEQFTVAEKQKITISNMEVERSFLGIPVDVYGLVGNFNFIIYFTHRGREIPQALRNPPDTKCGIIGVSLDRLHSIYFANVEKSTKSYLTILNNFLVNDLASKQWIFHPRFRRLEKLAKLKLAEKVKDLKPRPNFGNKESKYPFEKHADFGRLSSELPAKKPKRLAVFECVMCAIQWQDLSPGGSVCPTCKSLLYRRKIGYADPEN
;
A
#
# COMPACT_ATOMS: atom_id res chain seq x y z
N MET A 1 -6.70 8.18 -66.82
CA MET A 1 -7.55 8.43 -65.62
C MET A 1 -6.86 7.80 -64.42
N ASN A 2 -6.16 8.59 -63.62
CA ASN A 2 -5.49 8.10 -62.41
C ASN A 2 -6.51 8.02 -61.28
N HIS A 3 -6.96 6.81 -60.98
CA HIS A 3 -7.83 6.55 -59.82
C HIS A 3 -6.98 6.65 -58.56
N TRP A 4 -7.29 7.66 -57.73
CA TRP A 4 -6.77 7.76 -56.38
C TRP A 4 -7.46 6.71 -55.52
N HIS A 5 -6.75 5.62 -55.23
CA HIS A 5 -7.17 4.66 -54.21
C HIS A 5 -6.86 5.26 -52.84
N PHE A 6 -7.82 5.99 -52.25
CA PHE A 6 -7.84 6.19 -50.80
C PHE A 6 -8.14 4.83 -50.16
N ALA A 7 -7.10 4.04 -49.95
CA ALA A 7 -7.19 2.78 -49.24
C ALA A 7 -7.66 3.07 -47.81
N HIS A 8 -8.75 2.41 -47.42
CA HIS A 8 -9.22 2.35 -46.04
C HIS A 8 -8.07 1.90 -45.14
N ALA A 9 -7.39 2.84 -44.48
CA ALA A 9 -6.47 2.51 -43.40
C ALA A 9 -7.30 1.78 -42.34
N SER A 10 -7.08 0.48 -42.22
CA SER A 10 -7.79 -0.34 -41.24
C SER A 10 -7.55 0.23 -39.85
N ARG A 11 -8.53 0.09 -38.95
CA ARG A 11 -8.44 0.61 -37.56
C ARG A 11 -7.15 0.18 -36.85
N GLN A 12 -6.58 -0.95 -37.25
CA GLN A 12 -5.32 -1.49 -36.76
C GLN A 12 -4.11 -0.67 -37.22
N VAL A 13 -4.04 -0.28 -38.50
CA VAL A 13 -2.97 0.60 -39.04
C VAL A 13 -3.04 2.00 -38.41
N PHE A 14 -4.25 2.51 -38.15
CA PHE A 14 -4.42 3.77 -37.42
C PHE A 14 -3.88 3.69 -35.98
N LEU A 15 -4.18 2.61 -35.26
CA LEU A 15 -3.69 2.40 -33.89
C LEU A 15 -2.17 2.21 -33.83
N GLU A 16 -1.58 1.49 -34.78
CA GLU A 16 -0.13 1.34 -34.90
C GLU A 16 0.56 2.67 -35.21
N THR A 17 0.00 3.45 -36.14
CA THR A 17 0.52 4.78 -36.49
C THR A 17 0.43 5.75 -35.30
N GLN A 18 -0.68 5.71 -34.55
CA GLN A 18 -0.86 6.53 -33.36
C GLN A 18 0.16 6.18 -32.26
N LYS A 19 0.40 4.89 -32.00
CA LYS A 19 1.43 4.45 -31.05
C LYS A 19 2.84 4.88 -31.45
N ASN A 20 3.18 4.77 -32.74
CA ASN A 20 4.48 5.20 -33.26
C ASN A 20 4.68 6.72 -33.14
N CYS A 21 3.61 7.50 -33.35
CA CYS A 21 3.60 8.94 -33.15
C CYS A 21 3.79 9.33 -31.67
N GLU A 22 3.06 8.67 -30.75
CA GLU A 22 3.23 8.87 -29.31
C GLU A 22 4.66 8.54 -28.84
N PHE A 23 5.22 7.42 -29.31
CA PHE A 23 6.61 7.06 -29.00
C PHE A 23 7.60 8.13 -29.48
N SER A 24 7.45 8.58 -30.73
CA SER A 24 8.30 9.62 -31.31
C SER A 24 8.18 10.95 -30.55
N PHE A 25 6.97 11.30 -30.11
CA PHE A 25 6.72 12.47 -29.27
C PHE A 25 7.51 12.39 -27.95
N PHE A 26 7.38 11.30 -27.19
CA PHE A 26 8.06 11.20 -25.89
C PHE A 26 9.58 11.19 -26.01
N VAL A 27 10.13 10.59 -27.07
CA VAL A 27 11.57 10.65 -27.35
C VAL A 27 12.02 12.09 -27.59
N ALA A 28 11.31 12.83 -28.46
CA ALA A 28 11.62 14.23 -28.74
C ALA A 28 11.51 15.11 -27.48
N VAL A 29 10.47 14.91 -26.66
CA VAL A 29 10.28 15.64 -25.40
C VAL A 29 11.41 15.38 -24.42
N ARG A 30 11.83 14.12 -24.25
CA ARG A 30 12.96 13.79 -23.38
C ARG A 30 14.25 14.46 -23.84
N MET A 31 14.52 14.46 -25.14
CA MET A 31 15.66 15.18 -25.70
C MET A 31 15.58 16.68 -25.41
N MET A 32 14.45 17.33 -25.69
CA MET A 32 14.24 18.75 -25.42
C MET A 32 14.37 19.07 -23.91
N ALA A 33 13.79 18.25 -23.04
CA ALA A 33 13.86 18.42 -21.60
C ALA A 33 15.31 18.45 -21.12
N ARG A 34 16.15 17.54 -21.63
CA ARG A 34 17.58 17.49 -21.30
C ARG A 34 18.34 18.71 -21.81
N GLN A 35 18.04 19.20 -23.02
CA GLN A 35 18.67 20.40 -23.56
C GLN A 35 18.27 21.68 -22.81
N THR A 36 17.06 21.71 -22.25
CA THR A 36 16.55 22.91 -21.57
C THR A 36 17.03 23.00 -20.12
N ILE A 37 17.47 21.87 -19.56
CA ILE A 37 18.09 21.80 -18.26
C ILE A 37 19.52 22.34 -18.38
N GLY A 38 19.72 23.55 -17.84
CA GLY A 38 21.04 24.17 -17.74
C GLY A 38 21.88 23.57 -16.62
N GLU A 39 22.90 24.31 -16.17
CA GLU A 39 23.81 23.89 -15.09
C GLU A 39 23.12 23.76 -13.72
N GLN A 40 22.02 24.48 -13.53
CA GLN A 40 21.25 24.54 -12.30
C GLN A 40 19.76 24.71 -12.60
N ILE A 41 18.91 24.03 -11.83
CA ILE A 41 17.46 24.19 -11.90
C ILE A 41 16.84 24.22 -10.49
N GLU A 42 15.88 25.13 -10.29
CA GLU A 42 14.98 25.05 -9.13
C GLU A 42 13.75 24.24 -9.53
N ILE A 43 13.44 23.17 -8.79
CA ILE A 43 12.31 22.28 -9.07
C ILE A 43 11.43 22.10 -7.84
N ALA A 44 10.11 22.15 -8.04
CA ALA A 44 9.14 21.84 -7.02
C ALA A 44 8.97 20.31 -6.90
N LEU A 45 9.10 19.79 -5.69
CA LEU A 45 8.94 18.38 -5.38
C LEU A 45 7.69 18.13 -4.54
N PRO A 46 6.99 17.01 -4.80
CA PRO A 46 5.81 16.64 -4.02
C PRO A 46 6.23 16.18 -2.62
N ALA A 47 5.28 16.25 -1.68
CA ALA A 47 5.45 15.60 -0.39
C ALA A 47 5.58 14.09 -0.57
N TYR A 48 6.41 13.45 0.26
CA TYR A 48 6.54 12.01 0.31
C TYR A 48 6.06 11.51 1.66
N LYS A 49 4.98 10.74 1.66
CA LYS A 49 4.40 10.11 2.84
C LYS A 49 4.44 8.60 2.68
N GLY A 50 4.70 7.90 3.78
CA GLY A 50 4.60 6.46 3.88
C GLY A 50 3.59 6.06 4.94
N GLU A 51 3.18 4.80 4.89
CA GLU A 51 2.26 4.20 5.85
C GLU A 51 2.75 2.79 6.14
N VAL A 52 2.70 2.41 7.41
CA VAL A 52 2.92 1.03 7.83
C VAL A 52 1.64 0.55 8.51
N SER A 53 1.21 -0.66 8.20
CA SER A 53 0.02 -1.26 8.76
C SER A 53 0.30 -2.63 9.35
N GLU A 54 -0.42 -2.97 10.41
CA GLU A 54 -0.36 -4.27 11.07
C GLU A 54 -1.79 -4.74 11.36
N TYR A 55 -2.09 -5.99 11.00
CA TYR A 55 -3.37 -6.61 11.28
C TYR A 55 -3.31 -7.37 12.60
N LEU A 56 -4.18 -7.01 13.55
CA LEU A 56 -4.29 -7.74 14.81
C LEU A 56 -5.47 -8.69 14.77
N ALA A 57 -5.20 -9.98 14.58
CA ALA A 57 -6.23 -11.02 14.54
C ALA A 57 -7.12 -11.05 15.79
N ASN A 58 -6.54 -10.80 16.97
CA ASN A 58 -7.27 -10.78 18.25
C ASN A 58 -8.36 -9.70 18.32
N TYR A 59 -8.21 -8.61 17.56
CA TYR A 59 -9.16 -7.49 17.51
C TYR A 59 -9.85 -7.38 16.14
N GLN A 60 -9.52 -8.27 15.21
CA GLN A 60 -9.98 -8.25 13.81
C GLN A 60 -9.82 -6.87 13.14
N GLN A 61 -8.79 -6.11 13.51
CA GLN A 61 -8.63 -4.71 13.12
C GLN A 61 -7.23 -4.43 12.57
N HIS A 62 -7.16 -3.55 11.57
CA HIS A 62 -5.92 -2.98 11.05
C HIS A 62 -5.55 -1.72 11.84
N TYR A 63 -4.29 -1.65 12.24
CA TYR A 63 -3.69 -0.47 12.83
C TYR A 63 -2.65 0.08 11.88
N ASN A 64 -2.72 1.38 11.62
CA ASN A 64 -1.86 2.05 10.67
C ASN A 64 -1.10 3.19 11.36
N GLU A 65 0.16 3.38 11.00
CA GLU A 65 0.97 4.52 11.37
C GLU A 65 1.47 5.21 10.09
N GLN A 66 1.06 6.46 9.90
CA GLN A 66 1.53 7.30 8.80
C GLN A 66 2.78 8.07 9.22
N PHE A 67 3.70 8.26 8.28
CA PHE A 67 4.91 9.05 8.49
C PHE A 67 5.24 9.92 7.28
N THR A 68 5.68 11.15 7.52
CA THR A 68 6.15 12.03 6.46
C THR A 68 7.66 11.89 6.28
N VAL A 69 8.08 11.62 5.05
CA VAL A 69 9.49 11.46 4.64
C VAL A 69 10.08 12.78 4.17
N ALA A 70 9.30 13.52 3.38
CA ALA A 70 9.63 14.85 2.92
C ALA A 70 8.34 15.67 2.77
N GLU A 71 8.37 16.93 3.17
CA GLU A 71 7.29 17.87 2.86
C GLU A 71 7.40 18.37 1.42
N LYS A 72 6.32 18.94 0.90
CA LYS A 72 6.34 19.65 -0.37
C LYS A 72 7.31 20.83 -0.26
N GLN A 73 8.30 20.87 -1.15
CA GLN A 73 9.33 21.90 -1.13
C GLN A 73 9.87 22.16 -2.53
N LYS A 74 10.53 23.31 -2.70
CA LYS A 74 11.38 23.56 -3.85
C LYS A 74 12.83 23.27 -3.46
N ILE A 75 13.55 22.65 -4.37
CA ILE A 75 14.97 22.39 -4.21
C ILE A 75 15.73 22.94 -5.41
N THR A 76 16.99 23.25 -5.18
CA THR A 76 17.94 23.59 -6.23
C THR A 76 18.82 22.39 -6.50
N ILE A 77 18.86 21.97 -7.77
CA ILE A 77 19.78 20.94 -8.25
C ILE A 77 20.91 21.66 -8.98
N SER A 78 22.15 21.40 -8.60
CA SER A 78 23.36 21.94 -9.22
C SER A 78 24.23 20.84 -9.82
N ASN A 79 25.29 21.22 -10.54
CA ASN A 79 26.25 20.31 -11.18
C ASN A 79 25.55 19.24 -12.02
N MET A 80 24.68 19.71 -12.91
CA MET A 80 23.79 18.85 -13.67
C MET A 80 24.50 18.22 -14.87
N GLU A 81 24.34 16.91 -15.01
CA GLU A 81 24.79 16.10 -16.13
C GLU A 81 23.58 15.39 -16.75
N VAL A 82 23.47 15.44 -18.07
CA VAL A 82 22.41 14.77 -18.83
C VAL A 82 22.91 13.44 -19.39
N GLU A 83 22.02 12.45 -19.52
CA GLU A 83 22.34 11.11 -20.05
C GLU A 83 23.46 10.34 -19.31
N ARG A 84 23.75 10.71 -18.06
CA ARG A 84 24.72 9.97 -17.25
C ARG A 84 24.24 8.54 -16.98
N SER A 85 25.17 7.60 -16.95
CA SER A 85 24.89 6.24 -16.47
C SER A 85 24.92 6.21 -14.93
N PHE A 86 23.85 5.70 -14.32
CA PHE A 86 23.73 5.46 -12.88
C PHE A 86 23.29 4.01 -12.67
N LEU A 87 24.09 3.22 -11.94
CA LEU A 87 23.87 1.78 -11.77
C LEU A 87 23.74 1.02 -13.11
N GLY A 88 24.48 1.45 -14.14
CA GLY A 88 24.39 0.89 -15.49
C GLY A 88 23.14 1.31 -16.29
N ILE A 89 22.29 2.17 -15.72
CA ILE A 89 21.06 2.65 -16.36
C ILE A 89 21.28 4.09 -16.86
N PRO A 90 20.95 4.42 -18.12
CA PRO A 90 20.98 5.79 -18.61
C PRO A 90 19.83 6.60 -17.99
N VAL A 91 20.17 7.50 -17.07
CA VAL A 91 19.23 8.42 -16.44
C VAL A 91 19.15 9.71 -17.23
N ASP A 92 18.02 10.41 -17.13
CA ASP A 92 17.81 11.63 -17.93
C ASP A 92 18.63 12.80 -17.39
N VAL A 93 18.69 12.92 -16.06
CA VAL A 93 19.42 13.99 -15.37
C VAL A 93 20.05 13.43 -14.09
N TYR A 94 21.30 13.80 -13.86
CA TYR A 94 22.05 13.55 -12.65
C TYR A 94 22.57 14.88 -12.12
N GLY A 95 22.45 15.15 -10.83
CA GLY A 95 22.98 16.37 -10.23
C GLY A 95 23.12 16.26 -8.72
N LEU A 96 23.26 17.40 -8.05
CA LEU A 96 23.50 17.47 -6.61
C LEU A 96 22.48 18.37 -5.92
N VAL A 97 22.05 17.95 -4.73
CA VAL A 97 21.24 18.76 -3.81
C VAL A 97 21.97 18.78 -2.47
N GLY A 98 22.72 19.86 -2.21
CA GLY A 98 23.71 19.88 -1.15
C GLY A 98 24.76 18.78 -1.38
N ASN A 99 24.90 17.85 -0.43
CA ASN A 99 25.87 16.75 -0.51
C ASN A 99 25.24 15.41 -0.94
N PHE A 100 24.03 15.44 -1.51
CA PHE A 100 23.32 14.24 -1.95
C PHE A 100 23.21 14.21 -3.47
N ASN A 101 23.40 13.03 -4.04
CA ASN A 101 23.15 12.79 -5.46
C ASN A 101 21.64 12.89 -5.73
N PHE A 102 21.25 13.57 -6.79
CA PHE A 102 19.86 13.72 -7.16
C PHE A 102 19.64 13.33 -8.61
N ILE A 103 18.71 12.41 -8.84
CA ILE A 103 18.46 11.80 -10.14
C ILE A 103 17.03 12.10 -10.56
N ILE A 104 16.86 12.58 -11.80
CA ILE A 104 15.56 12.71 -12.45
C ILE A 104 15.47 11.66 -13.56
N TYR A 105 14.39 10.89 -13.52
CA TYR A 105 14.09 9.88 -14.54
C TYR A 105 12.75 10.17 -15.20
N PHE A 106 12.75 10.38 -16.52
CA PHE A 106 11.55 10.61 -17.30
C PHE A 106 10.87 9.27 -17.64
N THR A 107 9.58 9.17 -17.31
CA THR A 107 8.75 8.00 -17.58
C THR A 107 7.65 8.33 -18.58
N HIS A 108 7.24 7.35 -19.37
CA HIS A 108 6.06 7.41 -20.23
C HIS A 108 5.56 5.99 -20.51
N ARG A 109 4.44 5.85 -21.23
CA ARG A 109 3.82 4.55 -21.59
C ARG A 109 4.71 3.48 -22.27
N GLY A 110 5.96 3.79 -22.61
CA GLY A 110 6.94 2.83 -23.15
C GLY A 110 8.27 2.77 -22.37
N ARG A 111 8.38 3.48 -21.24
CA ARG A 111 9.59 3.56 -20.42
C ARG A 111 9.21 3.56 -18.95
N GLU A 112 9.20 2.35 -18.39
CA GLU A 112 8.94 2.15 -16.97
C GLU A 112 10.18 2.46 -16.11
N ILE A 113 9.97 2.54 -14.81
CA ILE A 113 11.03 2.75 -13.81
C ILE A 113 11.74 1.41 -13.56
N PRO A 114 13.05 1.31 -13.87
CA PRO A 114 13.81 0.10 -13.61
C PRO A 114 13.88 -0.22 -12.11
N GLN A 115 13.87 -1.51 -11.76
CA GLN A 115 13.90 -1.95 -10.35
C GLN A 115 15.12 -1.45 -9.58
N ALA A 116 16.29 -1.36 -10.23
CA ALA A 116 17.52 -0.87 -9.60
C ALA A 116 17.40 0.58 -9.10
N LEU A 117 16.55 1.42 -9.72
CA LEU A 117 16.29 2.78 -9.23
C LEU A 117 15.34 2.83 -8.04
N ARG A 118 14.50 1.80 -7.84
CA ARG A 118 13.60 1.72 -6.68
C ARG A 118 14.34 1.37 -5.39
N ASN A 119 15.44 0.65 -5.53
CA ASN A 119 16.26 0.21 -4.40
C ASN A 119 17.76 0.33 -4.72
N PRO A 120 18.28 1.56 -4.84
CA PRO A 120 19.70 1.77 -5.10
C PRO A 120 20.54 1.30 -3.90
N PRO A 121 21.75 0.75 -4.14
CA PRO A 121 22.68 0.39 -3.07
C PRO A 121 23.24 1.62 -2.35
N ASP A 122 23.44 2.73 -3.09
CA ASP A 122 23.80 4.01 -2.49
C ASP A 122 22.59 4.62 -1.76
N THR A 123 22.77 4.90 -0.48
CA THR A 123 21.73 5.47 0.37
C THR A 123 21.80 7.00 0.44
N LYS A 124 22.79 7.63 -0.21
CA LYS A 124 22.96 9.09 -0.28
C LYS A 124 22.46 9.68 -1.61
N CYS A 125 21.41 9.11 -2.19
CA CYS A 125 20.77 9.66 -3.37
C CYS A 125 19.26 9.89 -3.18
N GLY A 126 18.71 10.88 -3.86
CA GLY A 126 17.27 11.07 -4.07
C GLY A 126 16.93 10.80 -5.54
N ILE A 127 15.86 10.06 -5.80
CA ILE A 127 15.43 9.72 -7.17
C ILE A 127 13.97 10.14 -7.34
N ILE A 128 13.72 11.00 -8.31
CA ILE A 128 12.38 11.45 -8.69
C ILE A 128 12.05 10.94 -10.10
N GLY A 129 10.84 10.37 -10.23
CA GLY A 129 10.25 10.04 -11.52
C GLY A 129 9.37 11.19 -11.99
N VAL A 130 9.48 11.55 -13.26
CA VAL A 130 8.62 12.57 -13.88
C VAL A 130 7.91 11.93 -15.08
N SER A 131 6.60 11.72 -14.97
CA SER A 131 5.78 11.21 -16.06
C SER A 131 5.56 12.29 -17.11
N LEU A 132 5.85 11.99 -18.37
CA LEU A 132 5.60 12.89 -19.49
C LEU A 132 4.21 12.72 -20.09
N ASP A 133 3.44 11.71 -19.65
CA ASP A 133 2.17 11.32 -20.26
C ASP A 133 1.14 12.46 -20.27
N ARG A 134 1.16 13.31 -19.24
CA ARG A 134 0.23 14.46 -19.11
C ARG A 134 0.65 15.66 -19.96
N LEU A 135 1.90 15.74 -20.39
CA LEU A 135 2.43 16.90 -21.11
C LEU A 135 1.69 17.13 -22.43
N HIS A 136 1.32 16.06 -23.14
CA HIS A 136 0.55 16.14 -24.37
C HIS A 136 -0.79 16.88 -24.13
N SER A 137 -1.56 16.44 -23.13
CA SER A 137 -2.84 17.08 -22.80
C SER A 137 -2.70 18.55 -22.37
N ILE A 138 -1.64 18.87 -21.62
CA ILE A 138 -1.36 20.24 -21.17
C ILE A 138 -1.02 21.11 -22.38
N TYR A 139 -0.23 20.60 -23.33
CA TYR A 139 0.14 21.35 -24.52
C TYR A 139 -1.08 21.74 -25.35
N PHE A 140 -1.91 20.77 -25.75
CA PHE A 140 -3.10 21.06 -26.58
C PHE A 140 -4.08 22.01 -25.88
N ALA A 141 -4.28 21.88 -24.58
CA ALA A 141 -5.14 22.80 -23.82
C ALA A 141 -4.58 24.25 -23.75
N ASN A 142 -3.27 24.44 -23.88
CA ASN A 142 -2.62 25.76 -23.83
C ASN A 142 -2.42 26.39 -25.20
N VAL A 143 -2.35 25.61 -26.28
CA VAL A 143 -2.27 26.12 -27.66
C VAL A 143 -3.52 26.94 -28.01
N GLU A 144 -4.69 26.51 -27.54
CA GLU A 144 -5.94 27.25 -27.76
C GLU A 144 -6.07 28.52 -26.92
N LYS A 145 -5.28 28.65 -25.84
CA LYS A 145 -5.47 29.68 -24.81
C LYS A 145 -4.30 30.65 -24.65
N SER A 146 -3.13 30.35 -25.21
CA SER A 146 -1.93 31.17 -25.00
C SER A 146 -0.95 31.13 -26.18
N THR A 147 -0.20 32.21 -26.35
CA THR A 147 0.92 32.34 -27.31
C THR A 147 2.24 31.78 -26.76
N LYS A 148 2.23 31.04 -25.64
CA LYS A 148 3.46 30.54 -25.01
C LYS A 148 4.11 29.48 -25.90
N SER A 149 5.43 29.59 -26.07
CA SER A 149 6.20 28.59 -26.80
C SER A 149 6.16 27.23 -26.10
N TYR A 150 6.27 26.15 -26.88
CA TYR A 150 6.35 24.78 -26.39
C TYR A 150 7.39 24.62 -25.28
N LEU A 151 8.57 25.21 -25.46
CA LEU A 151 9.67 25.17 -24.48
C LEU A 151 9.30 25.82 -23.15
N THR A 152 8.54 26.92 -23.17
CA THR A 152 8.07 27.58 -21.94
C THR A 152 7.10 26.67 -21.18
N ILE A 153 6.21 25.96 -21.90
CA ILE A 153 5.27 25.01 -21.31
C ILE A 153 6.02 23.82 -20.71
N LEU A 154 7.00 23.27 -21.44
CA LEU A 154 7.85 22.17 -20.97
C LEU A 154 8.63 22.56 -19.72
N ASN A 155 9.28 23.72 -19.70
CA ASN A 155 10.01 24.21 -18.52
C ASN A 155 9.11 24.37 -17.32
N ASN A 156 7.95 25.01 -17.49
CA ASN A 156 6.99 25.17 -16.41
C ASN A 156 6.48 23.82 -15.91
N PHE A 157 6.28 22.85 -16.79
CA PHE A 157 5.90 21.49 -16.44
C PHE A 157 6.98 20.80 -15.60
N LEU A 158 8.22 20.80 -16.09
CA LEU A 158 9.36 20.20 -15.40
C LEU A 158 9.60 20.84 -14.03
N VAL A 159 9.47 22.16 -13.91
CA VAL A 159 9.73 22.89 -12.65
C VAL A 159 8.55 22.78 -11.68
N ASN A 160 7.32 23.07 -12.12
CA ASN A 160 6.20 23.34 -11.21
C ASN A 160 5.14 22.23 -11.13
N ASP A 161 5.01 21.36 -12.13
CA ASP A 161 3.92 20.36 -12.13
C ASP A 161 4.21 19.21 -11.14
N LEU A 162 3.53 19.22 -10.00
CA LEU A 162 3.73 18.21 -8.95
C LEU A 162 3.01 16.90 -9.25
N ALA A 163 1.91 16.95 -9.98
CA ALA A 163 1.07 15.78 -10.24
C ALA A 163 1.73 14.76 -11.17
N SER A 164 2.70 15.19 -12.00
CA SER A 164 3.49 14.27 -12.81
C SER A 164 4.80 13.84 -12.13
N LYS A 165 5.09 14.31 -10.92
CA LYS A 165 6.29 13.97 -10.16
C LYS A 165 5.97 12.95 -9.08
N GLN A 166 6.85 11.96 -8.90
CA GLN A 166 6.75 10.97 -7.84
C GLN A 166 8.13 10.60 -7.30
N TRP A 167 8.23 10.40 -6.00
CA TRP A 167 9.44 9.86 -5.39
C TRP A 167 9.58 8.40 -5.73
N ILE A 168 10.70 8.06 -6.38
CA ILE A 168 11.10 6.67 -6.63
C ILE A 168 11.91 6.16 -5.45
N PHE A 169 12.82 6.99 -4.93
CA PHE A 169 13.64 6.69 -3.78
C PHE A 169 13.98 7.96 -3.01
N HIS A 170 13.97 7.88 -1.68
CA HIS A 170 14.40 8.95 -0.79
C HIS A 170 15.28 8.38 0.34
N PRO A 171 16.42 9.02 0.65
CA PRO A 171 17.43 8.45 1.56
C PRO A 171 16.89 8.24 2.99
N ARG A 172 15.93 9.08 3.41
CA ARG A 172 15.32 8.99 4.75
C ARG A 172 14.19 7.96 4.86
N PHE A 173 13.70 7.39 3.75
CA PHE A 173 12.49 6.57 3.74
C PHE A 173 12.60 5.36 4.67
N ARG A 174 13.61 4.50 4.46
CA ARG A 174 13.81 3.27 5.25
C ARG A 174 13.95 3.54 6.75
N ARG A 175 14.68 4.60 7.11
CA ARG A 175 14.87 4.98 8.50
C ARG A 175 13.54 5.35 9.16
N LEU A 176 12.74 6.16 8.48
CA LEU A 176 11.44 6.60 8.99
C LEU A 176 10.41 5.48 9.00
N GLU A 177 10.42 4.61 8.00
CA GLU A 177 9.60 3.40 7.97
C GLU A 177 9.90 2.49 9.18
N LYS A 178 11.18 2.26 9.50
CA LYS A 178 11.57 1.48 10.69
C LYS A 178 11.07 2.13 11.98
N LEU A 179 11.18 3.45 12.11
CA LEU A 179 10.67 4.17 13.28
C LEU A 179 9.14 4.08 13.37
N ALA A 180 8.43 4.19 12.25
CA ALA A 180 6.98 4.03 12.21
C ALA A 180 6.55 2.62 12.61
N LYS A 181 7.29 1.57 12.17
CA LYS A 181 7.03 0.18 12.60
C LYS A 181 7.23 -0.01 14.10
N LEU A 182 8.27 0.60 14.69
CA LEU A 182 8.49 0.53 16.13
C LEU A 182 7.36 1.22 16.91
N LYS A 183 6.95 2.42 16.47
CA LYS A 183 5.79 3.12 17.07
C LYS A 183 4.50 2.33 16.95
N LEU A 184 4.25 1.70 15.81
CA LEU A 184 3.09 0.84 15.61
C LEU A 184 3.15 -0.37 16.55
N ALA A 185 4.30 -1.03 16.66
CA ALA A 185 4.48 -2.16 17.56
C ALA A 185 4.30 -1.77 19.04
N GLU A 186 4.72 -0.57 19.46
CA GLU A 186 4.46 -0.03 20.80
C GLU A 186 2.95 0.17 21.04
N LYS A 187 2.24 0.83 20.10
CA LYS A 187 0.78 0.98 20.16
C LYS A 187 0.06 -0.36 20.25
N VAL A 188 0.51 -1.35 19.49
CA VAL A 188 -0.04 -2.72 19.50
C VAL A 188 0.23 -3.42 20.83
N LYS A 189 1.40 -3.22 21.45
CA LYS A 189 1.75 -3.81 22.75
C LYS A 189 0.87 -3.27 23.87
N ASP A 190 0.57 -1.97 23.87
CA ASP A 190 -0.30 -1.35 24.88
C ASP A 190 -1.74 -1.89 24.83
N LEU A 191 -2.18 -2.39 23.67
CA LEU A 191 -3.49 -3.01 23.51
C LEU A 191 -3.55 -4.44 24.04
N LYS A 192 -2.44 -5.19 24.03
CA LYS A 192 -2.42 -6.57 24.52
C LYS A 192 -2.69 -6.56 26.04
N PRO A 193 -3.72 -7.28 26.54
CA PRO A 193 -3.94 -7.36 27.97
C PRO A 193 -2.66 -7.89 28.63
N ARG A 194 -2.15 -7.17 29.63
CA ARG A 194 -1.06 -7.67 30.47
C ARG A 194 -1.49 -9.06 30.96
N PRO A 195 -0.65 -10.10 30.86
CA PRO A 195 -0.98 -11.37 31.48
C PRO A 195 -1.20 -11.08 32.97
N ASN A 196 -2.42 -11.35 33.45
CA ASN A 196 -2.80 -11.23 34.85
C ASN A 196 -1.94 -12.24 35.65
N PHE A 197 -0.73 -11.87 36.00
CA PHE A 197 0.03 -12.49 37.10
C PHE A 197 -0.51 -11.93 38.40
N GLY A 198 -1.76 -12.29 38.69
CA GLY A 198 -2.47 -11.97 39.92
C GLY A 198 -2.93 -13.25 40.57
N ASN A 199 -2.00 -14.00 41.16
CA ASN A 199 -2.32 -14.87 42.30
C ASN A 199 -2.90 -13.97 43.39
N LYS A 200 -4.24 -13.82 43.42
CA LYS A 200 -4.94 -13.46 44.64
C LYS A 200 -5.51 -14.76 45.19
N GLU A 201 -4.71 -15.39 46.05
CA GLU A 201 -5.25 -16.24 47.11
C GLU A 201 -6.40 -15.48 47.77
N SER A 202 -7.62 -15.99 47.64
CA SER A 202 -8.80 -15.40 48.26
C SER A 202 -8.69 -15.56 49.78
N LYS A 203 -8.14 -14.55 50.46
CA LYS A 203 -8.21 -14.39 51.91
C LYS A 203 -9.60 -13.88 52.30
N TYR A 204 -10.59 -14.77 52.39
CA TYR A 204 -11.76 -14.51 53.23
C TYR A 204 -12.21 -15.82 53.91
N PRO A 205 -12.18 -15.88 55.25
CA PRO A 205 -12.71 -16.99 56.01
C PRO A 205 -14.22 -16.82 56.15
N PHE A 206 -15.01 -17.75 55.61
CA PHE A 206 -16.45 -17.76 55.85
C PHE A 206 -16.80 -18.93 56.78
N GLU A 207 -16.71 -18.65 58.07
CA GLU A 207 -17.35 -19.47 59.11
C GLU A 207 -18.85 -19.15 59.20
N LYS A 208 -19.57 -20.18 59.60
CA LYS A 208 -21.01 -20.42 59.45
C LYS A 208 -21.82 -19.66 60.51
N HIS A 209 -23.01 -19.18 60.12
CA HIS A 209 -24.34 -19.54 60.66
C HIS A 209 -25.33 -18.36 60.63
N ALA A 210 -26.54 -18.70 60.16
CA ALA A 210 -27.91 -18.19 60.42
C ALA A 210 -28.07 -16.71 60.85
N ASP A 211 -28.99 -15.91 60.29
CA ASP A 211 -30.40 -16.25 60.13
C ASP A 211 -31.16 -15.13 59.37
N PHE A 212 -32.39 -15.44 58.92
CA PHE A 212 -33.47 -14.57 58.44
C PHE A 212 -33.47 -13.97 57.01
N GLY A 213 -34.30 -14.59 56.15
CA GLY A 213 -35.31 -13.81 55.42
C GLY A 213 -35.49 -14.08 53.91
N ARG A 214 -36.49 -14.90 53.56
CA ARG A 214 -37.33 -14.83 52.34
C ARG A 214 -36.64 -14.67 50.97
N LEU A 215 -36.51 -15.78 50.25
CA LEU A 215 -37.11 -16.08 48.92
C LEU A 215 -36.39 -17.34 48.38
N SER A 216 -36.90 -18.53 48.68
CA SER A 216 -36.35 -19.77 48.13
C SER A 216 -36.92 -20.03 46.74
N SER A 217 -36.32 -19.44 45.71
CA SER A 217 -36.40 -19.98 44.36
C SER A 217 -35.38 -21.11 44.22
N GLU A 218 -35.91 -22.31 44.01
CA GLU A 218 -35.16 -23.53 43.75
C GLU A 218 -34.11 -23.29 42.64
N LEU A 219 -32.84 -23.52 42.95
CA LEU A 219 -31.77 -23.57 41.95
C LEU A 219 -32.04 -24.74 40.99
N PRO A 220 -32.07 -24.54 39.66
CA PRO A 220 -32.33 -25.63 38.74
C PRO A 220 -31.18 -26.64 38.80
N ALA A 221 -31.53 -27.90 39.04
CA ALA A 221 -30.60 -29.02 39.03
C ALA A 221 -29.71 -28.99 37.78
N LYS A 222 -28.37 -29.05 37.95
CA LYS A 222 -27.41 -29.17 36.85
C LYS A 222 -27.77 -30.40 36.00
N LYS A 223 -28.21 -30.18 34.76
CA LYS A 223 -28.58 -31.26 33.83
C LYS A 223 -27.37 -32.19 33.61
N PRO A 224 -27.54 -33.52 33.68
CA PRO A 224 -26.45 -34.47 33.44
C PRO A 224 -25.93 -34.32 32.00
N LYS A 225 -24.61 -34.32 31.83
CA LYS A 225 -23.97 -34.29 30.51
C LYS A 225 -24.25 -35.61 29.79
N ARG A 226 -24.84 -35.56 28.59
CA ARG A 226 -25.12 -36.74 27.76
C ARG A 226 -24.36 -36.65 26.44
N LEU A 227 -23.90 -37.78 25.93
CA LEU A 227 -23.34 -37.88 24.57
C LEU A 227 -24.43 -37.58 23.55
N ALA A 228 -24.16 -36.61 22.68
CA ALA A 228 -25.06 -36.21 21.61
C ALA A 228 -24.38 -36.37 20.26
N VAL A 229 -25.17 -36.77 19.26
CA VAL A 229 -24.73 -36.83 17.87
C VAL A 229 -24.99 -35.48 17.22
N PHE A 230 -23.94 -34.91 16.64
CA PHE A 230 -23.96 -33.66 15.89
C PHE A 230 -23.61 -33.92 14.43
N GLU A 231 -24.13 -33.07 13.56
CA GLU A 231 -23.82 -33.06 12.14
C GLU A 231 -23.43 -31.65 11.71
N CYS A 232 -22.39 -31.56 10.88
CA CYS A 232 -21.98 -30.28 10.32
C CYS A 232 -22.82 -29.99 9.09
N VAL A 233 -23.51 -28.86 9.08
CA VAL A 233 -24.31 -28.43 7.92
C VAL A 233 -23.44 -28.18 6.68
N MET A 234 -22.17 -27.81 6.89
CA MET A 234 -21.24 -27.47 5.80
C MET A 234 -20.54 -28.70 5.20
N CYS A 235 -20.24 -29.71 6.02
CA CYS A 235 -19.44 -30.85 5.60
C CYS A 235 -20.22 -32.17 5.59
N ALA A 236 -21.47 -32.17 6.07
CA ALA A 236 -22.33 -33.35 6.28
C ALA A 236 -21.71 -34.44 7.17
N ILE A 237 -20.62 -34.14 7.88
CA ILE A 237 -19.94 -35.09 8.77
C ILE A 237 -20.65 -35.13 10.11
N GLN A 238 -20.84 -36.35 10.62
CA GLN A 238 -21.44 -36.62 11.92
C GLN A 238 -20.35 -36.96 12.95
N TRP A 239 -20.51 -36.47 14.18
CA TRP A 239 -19.62 -36.81 15.30
C TRP A 239 -20.38 -36.78 16.63
N GLN A 240 -19.79 -37.37 17.67
CA GLN A 240 -20.38 -37.43 19.00
C GLN A 240 -19.61 -36.51 19.96
N ASP A 241 -20.31 -35.73 20.77
CA ASP A 241 -19.70 -34.88 21.81
C ASP A 241 -20.66 -34.67 23.00
N LEU A 242 -20.13 -34.18 24.12
CA LEU A 242 -20.91 -34.00 25.35
C LEU A 242 -21.84 -32.78 25.26
N SER A 243 -23.08 -32.95 25.71
CA SER A 243 -24.06 -31.87 25.80
C SER A 243 -24.51 -31.68 27.25
N PRO A 244 -24.43 -30.46 27.84
CA PRO A 244 -23.97 -29.21 27.23
C PRO A 244 -22.45 -28.99 27.34
N GLY A 245 -21.76 -28.78 26.22
CA GLY A 245 -20.40 -28.22 26.14
C GLY A 245 -19.44 -28.99 25.23
N GLY A 246 -18.83 -28.31 24.25
CA GLY A 246 -17.94 -28.90 23.24
C GLY A 246 -18.74 -29.48 22.07
N SER A 247 -18.56 -28.94 20.85
CA SER A 247 -19.04 -29.59 19.62
C SER A 247 -18.46 -28.85 18.41
N VAL A 248 -17.14 -28.84 18.33
CA VAL A 248 -16.44 -28.34 17.15
C VAL A 248 -16.51 -29.42 16.07
N CYS A 249 -16.90 -29.08 14.85
CA CYS A 249 -16.80 -30.04 13.75
C CYS A 249 -15.33 -30.46 13.56
N PRO A 250 -14.99 -31.76 13.54
CA PRO A 250 -13.61 -32.22 13.46
C PRO A 250 -12.92 -31.80 12.16
N THR A 251 -13.69 -31.54 11.09
CA THR A 251 -13.15 -31.27 9.76
C THR A 251 -13.02 -29.78 9.47
N CYS A 252 -14.10 -28.99 9.64
CA CYS A 252 -14.06 -27.56 9.35
C CYS A 252 -13.72 -26.68 10.56
N LYS A 253 -13.56 -27.29 11.75
CA LYS A 253 -13.30 -26.61 13.03
C LYS A 253 -14.29 -25.49 13.37
N SER A 254 -15.45 -25.47 12.71
CA SER A 254 -16.50 -24.47 12.95
C SER A 254 -17.37 -24.87 14.14
N LEU A 255 -17.69 -23.87 14.96
CA LEU A 255 -18.65 -23.96 16.07
C LEU A 255 -20.07 -23.50 15.68
N LEU A 256 -20.21 -22.85 14.51
CA LEU A 256 -21.42 -22.09 14.14
C LEU A 256 -22.42 -22.89 13.30
N TYR A 257 -21.95 -23.87 12.52
CA TYR A 257 -22.77 -24.57 11.53
C TYR A 257 -22.91 -26.06 11.86
N ARG A 258 -23.51 -26.35 13.01
CA ARG A 258 -23.83 -27.71 13.45
C ARG A 258 -25.32 -27.85 13.79
N ARG A 259 -25.84 -29.03 13.51
CA ARG A 259 -27.19 -29.46 13.88
C ARG A 259 -27.07 -30.63 14.85
N LYS A 260 -27.78 -30.58 15.97
CA LYS A 260 -27.90 -31.73 16.87
C LYS A 260 -28.94 -32.68 16.26
N ILE A 261 -28.52 -33.92 15.97
CA ILE A 261 -29.40 -34.95 15.42
C ILE A 261 -30.13 -35.68 16.55
N GLY A 262 -29.43 -35.98 17.64
CA GLY A 262 -30.00 -36.75 18.74
C GLY A 262 -29.05 -36.89 19.92
N TYR A 263 -29.47 -37.66 20.93
CA TYR A 263 -28.53 -38.23 21.88
C TYR A 263 -28.02 -39.55 21.30
N ALA A 264 -26.76 -39.88 21.56
CA ALA A 264 -26.28 -41.23 21.27
C ALA A 264 -26.95 -42.15 22.29
N ASP A 265 -27.70 -43.14 21.82
CA ASP A 265 -28.18 -44.20 22.70
C ASP A 265 -26.96 -44.98 23.20
N PRO A 266 -26.84 -45.23 24.51
CA PRO A 266 -25.87 -46.18 25.00
C PRO A 266 -26.33 -47.56 24.53
N GLU A 267 -25.78 -48.08 23.43
CA GLU A 267 -26.02 -49.45 22.99
C GLU A 267 -25.88 -50.40 24.21
N ASN A 268 -26.99 -51.05 24.56
CA ASN A 268 -27.54 -52.09 23.69
C ASN A 268 -28.73 -51.58 22.87
#